data_AF-A0A2V9SLJ9-F1
#
_entry.id   AF-A0A2V9SLJ9-F1
#
_cell.length_a   1.000
_cell.length_b   1.000
_cell.length_c   1.000
_cell.angle_alpha   90.00
_cell.angle_beta   90.00
_cell.angle_gamma   90.00
#
_symmetry.space_group_name_H-M   'P 1'
#
loop_
_entity.id
_entity.type
_entity.pdbx_description
1 polymer ?
#
loop_
_entity_poly.entity_id
_entity_poly.type
_entity_poly.pdbx_seq_one_letter_code
_entity_poly.pdbx_strand_id
1 'polypeptide(L)'
;MSERKQVSIDQSVQQTCTGMDEWNSKFFVNDKENPYTMDPDRPFLWIRGRQVGGRSIIWGRQTYRWSDLDFEANLRENVGIDWPIRYQDIAPWYDYVEDFVGISGQAEGLPQLPDSRFLPPMEMSCAELVVKDAVAKYFPGERVMTIGRCAILTQAHRGRAACHYCGPCSRGCITRSYFSSLNSTLPAAQATGKL
;
A
#
# COMPACT_ATOMS: atom_id res chain seq x y z
N MET A 1 -25.80 -21.07 -13.67
CA MET A 1 -25.82 -19.65 -13.23
C MET A 1 -24.59 -18.96 -13.80
N SER A 2 -24.66 -17.69 -14.21
CA SER A 2 -23.46 -16.97 -14.69
C SER A 2 -22.44 -16.86 -13.55
N GLU A 3 -21.15 -17.05 -13.84
CA GLU A 3 -20.05 -16.97 -12.85
C GLU A 3 -20.10 -15.68 -12.02
N ARG A 4 -20.50 -14.55 -12.63
CA ARG A 4 -20.67 -13.26 -11.92
C ARG A 4 -21.73 -13.32 -10.82
N LYS A 5 -22.84 -14.02 -11.04
CA LYS A 5 -23.88 -14.19 -10.02
C LYS A 5 -23.38 -15.06 -8.87
N GLN A 6 -22.58 -16.08 -9.17
CA GLN A 6 -22.00 -16.96 -8.16
C GLN A 6 -21.00 -16.21 -7.27
N VAL A 7 -20.11 -15.41 -7.86
CA VAL A 7 -19.18 -14.54 -7.14
C VAL A 7 -19.90 -13.60 -6.19
N SER A 8 -20.95 -12.91 -6.64
CA SER A 8 -21.72 -12.00 -5.78
C SER A 8 -22.40 -12.71 -4.60
N ILE A 9 -22.74 -13.99 -4.75
CA ILE A 9 -23.38 -14.79 -3.71
C ILE A 9 -22.34 -15.31 -2.71
N ASP A 10 -21.18 -15.76 -3.20
CA ASP A 10 -20.16 -16.39 -2.38
C ASP A 10 -19.19 -15.37 -1.74
N GLN A 11 -19.11 -14.15 -2.29
CA GLN A 11 -18.19 -13.09 -1.88
C GLN A 11 -18.94 -11.78 -1.63
N SER A 12 -20.08 -11.86 -0.93
CA SER A 12 -20.99 -10.73 -0.71
C SER A 12 -20.36 -9.58 0.08
N VAL A 13 -19.41 -9.88 0.97
CA VAL A 13 -18.61 -8.88 1.71
C VAL A 13 -17.42 -8.45 0.87
N GLN A 14 -16.66 -9.40 0.29
CA GLN A 14 -15.42 -9.05 -0.42
C GLN A 14 -15.66 -8.12 -1.62
N GLN A 15 -16.77 -8.30 -2.35
CA GLN A 15 -17.13 -7.46 -3.50
C GLN A 15 -17.39 -5.99 -3.17
N THR A 16 -17.55 -5.65 -1.88
CA THR A 16 -17.66 -4.26 -1.43
C THR A 16 -16.31 -3.52 -1.48
N CYS A 17 -15.20 -4.26 -1.60
CA CYS A 17 -13.89 -3.67 -1.79
C CYS A 17 -13.77 -3.05 -3.19
N THR A 18 -13.54 -1.75 -3.27
CA THR A 18 -13.32 -1.03 -4.55
C THR A 18 -12.19 -1.62 -5.40
N GLY A 19 -11.23 -2.31 -4.77
CA GLY A 19 -10.13 -2.98 -5.46
C GLY A 19 -10.49 -4.33 -6.08
N MET A 20 -11.69 -4.86 -5.84
CA MET A 20 -12.14 -6.15 -6.38
C MET A 20 -12.88 -5.96 -7.71
N ASP A 21 -12.49 -6.75 -8.71
CA ASP A 21 -13.17 -6.87 -10.00
C ASP A 21 -13.33 -8.35 -10.37
N GLU A 22 -14.00 -8.59 -11.49
CA GLU A 22 -14.23 -9.95 -12.01
C GLU A 22 -12.96 -10.71 -12.40
N TRP A 23 -11.85 -10.00 -12.59
CA TRP A 23 -10.58 -10.58 -13.02
C TRP A 23 -9.67 -10.94 -11.85
N ASN A 24 -9.91 -10.34 -10.69
CA ASN A 24 -9.09 -10.51 -9.49
C ASN A 24 -9.84 -11.11 -8.29
N SER A 25 -11.14 -11.42 -8.42
CA SER A 25 -11.99 -12.04 -7.39
C SER A 25 -11.38 -13.29 -6.73
N LYS A 26 -10.62 -14.07 -7.50
CA LYS A 26 -9.85 -15.24 -7.04
C LYS A 26 -8.81 -14.95 -5.95
N PHE A 27 -8.41 -13.69 -5.78
CA PHE A 27 -7.48 -13.25 -4.73
C PHE A 27 -8.19 -12.84 -3.44
N PHE A 28 -9.53 -12.92 -3.42
CA PHE A 28 -10.37 -12.66 -2.26
C PHE A 28 -10.96 -13.96 -1.75
N VAL A 29 -11.22 -14.04 -0.45
CA VAL A 29 -11.80 -15.24 0.16
C VAL A 29 -13.25 -15.46 -0.27
N ASN A 30 -13.71 -16.71 -0.19
CA ASN A 30 -15.13 -17.02 -0.18
C ASN A 30 -15.69 -16.73 1.23
N ASP A 31 -16.70 -15.86 1.33
CA ASP A 31 -17.29 -15.42 2.59
C ASP A 31 -18.10 -16.53 3.28
N LYS A 32 -18.66 -17.49 2.53
CA LYS A 32 -19.36 -18.66 3.09
C LYS A 32 -18.39 -19.67 3.70
N GLU A 33 -17.25 -19.87 3.06
CA GLU A 33 -16.20 -20.78 3.55
C GLU A 33 -15.38 -20.15 4.68
N ASN A 34 -15.30 -18.82 4.71
CA ASN A 34 -14.50 -18.07 5.67
C ASN A 34 -15.36 -17.02 6.39
N PRO A 35 -16.45 -17.39 7.08
CA PRO A 35 -17.29 -16.39 7.75
C PRO A 35 -16.50 -15.66 8.84
N TYR A 36 -16.94 -14.45 9.18
CA TYR A 36 -16.49 -13.75 10.38
C TYR A 36 -17.68 -13.17 11.13
N THR A 37 -17.52 -13.02 12.44
CA THR A 37 -18.53 -12.41 13.31
C THR A 37 -18.17 -10.95 13.56
N MET A 38 -19.21 -10.13 13.66
CA MET A 38 -19.12 -8.74 14.06
C MET A 38 -20.32 -8.40 14.94
N ASP A 39 -20.18 -7.38 15.78
CA ASP A 39 -21.28 -6.80 16.51
C ASP A 39 -22.25 -6.14 15.49
N PRO A 40 -23.54 -6.52 15.43
CA PRO A 40 -24.50 -5.93 14.51
C PRO A 40 -24.66 -4.41 14.66
N ASP A 41 -24.47 -3.89 15.88
CA ASP A 41 -24.56 -2.46 16.17
C ASP A 41 -23.26 -1.72 15.80
N ARG A 42 -22.18 -2.45 15.51
CA ARG A 42 -20.85 -1.93 15.16
C ARG A 42 -20.23 -2.73 14.00
N PRO A 43 -20.83 -2.67 12.81
CA PRO A 43 -20.36 -3.45 11.67
C PRO A 43 -18.98 -3.00 11.19
N PHE A 44 -18.16 -3.95 10.75
CA PHE A 44 -16.91 -3.68 10.04
C PHE A 44 -16.72 -4.64 8.88
N LEU A 45 -15.99 -4.20 7.85
CA LEU A 45 -15.67 -5.02 6.68
C LEU A 45 -14.32 -5.71 6.86
N TRP A 46 -14.30 -7.04 6.79
CA TRP A 46 -13.05 -7.80 6.82
C TRP A 46 -12.66 -8.33 5.44
N ILE A 47 -11.97 -7.47 4.68
CA ILE A 47 -11.45 -7.81 3.35
C ILE A 47 -10.17 -8.64 3.47
N ARG A 48 -10.17 -9.83 2.86
CA ARG A 48 -9.12 -10.84 3.05
C ARG A 48 -8.75 -11.51 1.73
N GLY A 49 -7.46 -11.81 1.59
CA GLY A 49 -6.94 -12.75 0.60
C GLY A 49 -6.32 -13.95 1.31
N ARG A 50 -6.57 -15.16 0.78
CA ARG A 50 -6.07 -16.44 1.30
C ARG A 50 -5.34 -17.21 0.19
N GLN A 51 -4.20 -16.66 -0.21
CA GLN A 51 -3.29 -17.21 -1.21
C GLN A 51 -1.85 -16.92 -0.79
N VAL A 52 -0.87 -17.61 -1.37
CA VAL A 52 0.55 -17.26 -1.18
C VAL A 52 0.76 -15.80 -1.60
N GLY A 53 1.39 -15.02 -0.72
CA GLY A 53 1.53 -13.57 -0.88
C GLY A 53 0.46 -12.75 -0.16
N GLY A 54 -0.70 -13.33 0.14
CA GLY A 54 -1.79 -12.70 0.88
C GLY A 54 -2.23 -11.35 0.31
N ARG A 55 -2.54 -10.40 1.20
CA ARG A 55 -3.04 -9.06 0.82
C ARG A 55 -2.01 -8.20 0.07
N SER A 56 -0.73 -8.57 0.08
CA SER A 56 0.31 -7.86 -0.68
C SER A 56 0.12 -7.97 -2.21
N ILE A 57 -0.80 -8.80 -2.69
CA ILE A 57 -1.19 -8.85 -4.10
C ILE A 57 -2.27 -7.80 -4.43
N ILE A 58 -3.18 -7.52 -3.50
CA ILE A 58 -4.42 -6.73 -3.71
C ILE A 58 -4.43 -5.35 -3.03
N TRP A 59 -3.36 -4.98 -2.33
CA TRP A 59 -3.21 -3.67 -1.67
C TRP A 59 -2.91 -2.52 -2.64
N GLY A 60 -2.99 -1.28 -2.14
CA GLY A 60 -2.80 -0.04 -2.93
C GLY A 60 -1.35 0.37 -3.17
N ARG A 61 -0.37 -0.27 -2.52
CA ARG A 61 1.09 0.00 -2.63
C ARG A 61 1.54 1.35 -2.10
N GLN A 62 0.62 2.18 -1.63
CA GLN A 62 0.93 3.42 -0.95
C GLN A 62 1.66 3.11 0.36
N THR A 63 2.80 3.75 0.55
CA THR A 63 3.74 3.47 1.65
C THR A 63 4.26 4.79 2.21
N TYR A 64 3.64 5.21 3.30
CA TYR A 64 3.95 6.45 4.01
C TYR A 64 4.57 6.14 5.36
N ARG A 65 5.54 6.94 5.76
CA ARG A 65 6.05 6.92 7.13
C ARG A 65 5.06 7.59 8.06
N TRP A 66 5.01 7.09 9.28
CA TRP A 66 4.51 7.85 10.41
C TRP A 66 5.60 8.81 10.89
N SER A 67 5.18 9.94 11.43
CA SER A 67 6.00 10.97 12.03
C SER A 67 5.99 10.87 13.56
N ASP A 68 6.79 11.71 14.23
CA ASP A 68 6.71 11.87 15.69
C ASP A 68 5.29 12.26 16.15
N LEU A 69 4.52 12.98 15.32
CA LEU A 69 3.15 13.35 15.65
C LEU A 69 2.26 12.11 15.81
N ASP A 70 2.42 11.12 14.95
CA ASP A 70 1.59 9.90 14.96
C ASP A 70 1.95 8.98 16.13
N PHE A 71 3.24 8.84 16.44
CA PHE A 71 3.68 8.01 17.57
C PHE A 71 3.33 8.63 18.94
N GLU A 72 3.26 9.96 19.03
CA GLU A 72 2.94 10.66 20.28
C GLU A 72 1.48 11.11 20.41
N ALA A 73 0.65 10.95 19.36
CA ALA A 73 -0.73 11.43 19.34
C ALA A 73 -1.52 10.94 20.58
N ASN A 74 -1.47 9.63 20.84
CA ASN A 74 -2.17 9.01 21.97
C ASN A 74 -1.72 9.59 23.33
N LEU A 75 -0.42 9.84 23.50
CA LEU A 75 0.15 10.42 24.73
C LEU A 75 -0.25 11.89 24.89
N ARG A 76 -0.12 12.69 23.84
CA ARG A 76 -0.39 14.14 23.85
C ARG A 76 -1.87 14.45 24.05
N GLU A 77 -2.73 13.69 23.39
CA GLU A 77 -4.18 13.87 23.44
C GLU A 77 -4.85 13.07 24.57
N ASN A 78 -4.07 12.22 25.28
CA ASN A 78 -4.56 11.31 26.31
C ASN A 78 -5.70 10.41 25.81
N VAL A 79 -5.53 9.88 24.59
CA VAL A 79 -6.46 8.97 23.92
C VAL A 79 -5.78 7.62 23.66
N GLY A 80 -6.42 6.52 24.03
CA GLY A 80 -5.85 5.19 23.80
C GLY A 80 -4.58 4.90 24.60
N ILE A 81 -3.63 4.20 23.97
CA ILE A 81 -2.40 3.71 24.60
C ILE A 81 -1.20 4.34 23.88
N ASP A 82 -0.28 4.93 24.62
CA ASP A 82 0.98 5.44 24.08
C ASP A 82 1.80 4.31 23.44
N TRP A 83 2.42 4.60 22.30
CA TRP A 83 3.33 3.64 21.69
C TRP A 83 4.55 3.44 22.59
N PRO A 84 5.08 2.22 22.74
CA PRO A 84 6.27 1.99 23.56
C PRO A 84 7.59 2.35 22.84
N ILE A 85 7.50 2.93 21.65
CA ILE A 85 8.63 3.31 20.77
C ILE A 85 8.34 4.69 20.16
N ARG A 86 9.37 5.34 19.63
CA ARG A 86 9.29 6.62 18.93
C ARG A 86 9.73 6.50 17.48
N TYR A 87 9.50 7.55 16.70
CA TYR A 87 9.92 7.59 15.30
C TYR A 87 11.41 7.26 15.14
N GLN A 88 12.26 7.80 16.02
CA GLN A 88 13.71 7.59 15.97
C GLN A 88 14.11 6.11 16.12
N ASP A 89 13.33 5.32 16.86
CA ASP A 89 13.59 3.88 17.03
C ASP A 89 13.26 3.08 15.75
N ILE A 90 12.22 3.51 15.02
CA ILE A 90 11.73 2.81 13.82
C ILE A 90 12.33 3.37 12.53
N ALA A 91 12.83 4.61 12.51
CA ALA A 91 13.36 5.26 11.31
C ALA A 91 14.47 4.46 10.61
N PRO A 92 15.44 3.83 11.32
CA PRO A 92 16.41 2.94 10.68
C PRO A 92 15.77 1.71 10.01
N TRP A 93 14.66 1.21 10.56
CA TRP A 93 13.91 0.10 9.98
C TRP A 93 13.07 0.52 8.77
N TYR A 94 12.52 1.74 8.78
CA TYR A 94 11.92 2.32 7.60
C TYR A 94 12.95 2.44 6.47
N ASP A 95 14.12 3.01 6.75
CA ASP A 95 15.23 3.09 5.77
C ASP A 95 15.56 1.71 5.18
N TYR A 96 15.71 0.69 6.04
CA TYR A 96 16.00 -0.68 5.63
C TYR A 96 14.92 -1.27 4.71
N VAL A 97 13.64 -1.15 5.11
CA VAL A 97 12.52 -1.69 4.35
C VAL A 97 12.39 -0.98 3.02
N GLU A 98 12.47 0.35 3.00
CA GLU A 98 12.29 1.15 1.79
C GLU A 98 13.39 0.89 0.77
N ASP A 99 14.64 0.78 1.22
CA ASP A 99 15.74 0.36 0.35
C ASP A 99 15.57 -1.11 -0.10
N PHE A 100 14.99 -2.00 0.71
CA PHE A 100 14.72 -3.37 0.25
C PHE A 100 13.60 -3.42 -0.80
N VAL A 101 12.47 -2.76 -0.54
CA VAL A 101 11.26 -2.87 -1.36
C VAL A 101 11.25 -1.92 -2.56
N GLY A 102 12.05 -0.87 -2.53
CA GLY A 102 12.11 0.19 -3.55
C GLY A 102 10.83 1.02 -3.57
N ILE A 103 10.85 2.17 -2.92
CA ILE A 103 9.74 3.12 -2.89
C ILE A 103 10.00 4.21 -3.93
N SER A 104 9.08 4.45 -4.85
CA SER A 104 9.10 5.65 -5.70
C SER A 104 8.36 6.78 -4.98
N GLY A 105 8.89 7.99 -5.12
CA GLY A 105 8.28 9.17 -4.52
C GLY A 105 9.17 10.41 -4.67
N GLN A 106 8.69 11.52 -4.11
CA GLN A 106 9.39 12.79 -4.11
C GLN A 106 9.61 13.22 -2.65
N ALA A 107 10.84 13.66 -2.35
CA ALA A 107 11.15 14.28 -1.09
C ALA A 107 10.50 15.67 -1.03
N GLU A 108 9.79 15.95 0.05
CA GLU A 108 9.09 17.23 0.26
C GLU A 108 9.55 17.94 1.54
N GLY A 109 10.35 17.27 2.39
CA GLY A 109 10.83 17.84 3.65
C GLY A 109 9.73 18.14 4.67
N LEU A 110 8.58 17.46 4.57
CA LEU A 110 7.42 17.70 5.44
C LEU A 110 7.62 17.00 6.80
N PRO A 111 7.58 17.72 7.93
CA PRO A 111 7.80 17.11 9.24
C PRO A 111 6.70 16.12 9.63
N GLN A 112 5.46 16.39 9.24
CA GLN A 112 4.30 15.50 9.46
C GLN A 112 4.26 14.30 8.52
N LEU A 113 5.05 14.32 7.43
CA LEU A 113 5.15 13.24 6.47
C LEU A 113 6.61 12.99 6.10
N PRO A 114 7.42 12.43 7.03
CA PRO A 114 8.85 12.28 6.86
C PRO A 114 9.20 11.57 5.56
N ASP A 115 10.25 12.04 4.90
CA ASP A 115 10.70 11.50 3.63
C ASP A 115 11.25 10.07 3.77
N SER A 116 11.09 9.29 2.70
CA SER A 116 11.61 7.92 2.57
C SER A 116 12.91 7.88 1.77
N ARG A 117 13.52 6.71 1.67
CA ARG A 117 14.57 6.39 0.69
C ARG A 117 13.91 6.12 -0.66
N PHE A 118 13.86 7.16 -1.49
CA PHE A 118 13.15 7.12 -2.77
C PHE A 118 14.02 6.65 -3.94
N LEU A 119 13.44 5.80 -4.78
CA LEU A 119 13.68 5.74 -6.21
C LEU A 119 13.05 6.95 -6.90
N PRO A 120 13.43 7.29 -8.15
CA PRO A 120 12.83 8.40 -8.87
C PRO A 120 11.30 8.39 -8.81
N PRO A 121 10.63 9.56 -8.68
CA PRO A 121 9.18 9.61 -8.62
C PRO A 121 8.56 9.11 -9.93
N MET A 122 7.31 8.64 -9.85
CA MET A 122 6.48 8.52 -11.04
C MET A 122 6.14 9.91 -11.58
N GLU A 123 5.92 10.02 -12.88
CA GLU A 123 5.48 11.27 -13.49
C GLU A 123 4.02 11.55 -13.13
N MET A 124 3.75 12.81 -12.79
CA MET A 124 2.37 13.32 -12.72
C MET A 124 1.83 13.51 -14.13
N SER A 125 0.55 13.23 -14.31
CA SER A 125 -0.20 13.60 -15.49
C SER A 125 -0.34 15.12 -15.63
N CYS A 126 -0.62 15.60 -16.84
CA CYS A 126 -0.88 17.02 -17.10
C CYS A 126 -2.00 17.58 -16.21
N ALA A 127 -3.05 16.80 -15.97
CA ALA A 127 -4.16 17.23 -15.10
C ALA A 127 -3.72 17.37 -13.64
N GLU A 128 -2.90 16.44 -13.14
CA GLU A 128 -2.36 16.51 -11.78
C GLU A 128 -1.43 17.73 -11.62
N LEU A 129 -0.63 18.07 -12.64
CA LEU A 129 0.19 19.28 -12.61
C LEU A 129 -0.66 20.55 -12.53
N VAL A 130 -1.75 20.64 -13.32
CA VAL A 130 -2.69 21.78 -13.23
C VAL A 130 -3.29 21.91 -11.83
N VAL A 131 -3.66 20.79 -11.21
CA VAL A 131 -4.20 20.80 -9.83
C VAL A 131 -3.11 21.17 -8.83
N LYS A 132 -1.89 20.66 -8.98
CA LYS A 132 -0.74 20.99 -8.12
C LYS A 132 -0.46 22.48 -8.14
N ASP A 133 -0.43 23.09 -9.32
CA ASP A 133 -0.22 24.54 -9.49
C ASP A 133 -1.35 25.36 -8.86
N ALA A 134 -2.60 24.92 -9.03
CA ALA A 134 -3.74 25.56 -8.38
C ALA A 134 -3.64 25.48 -6.85
N VAL A 135 -3.34 24.31 -6.29
CA VAL A 135 -3.19 24.13 -4.84
C VAL A 135 -2.09 25.05 -4.30
N ALA A 136 -0.92 25.08 -4.96
CA ALA A 136 0.19 25.94 -4.57
C ALA A 136 -0.19 27.44 -4.63
N LYS A 137 -0.99 27.85 -5.61
CA LYS A 137 -1.48 29.24 -5.75
C LYS A 137 -2.46 29.64 -4.66
N TYR A 138 -3.41 28.77 -4.31
CA TYR A 138 -4.48 29.10 -3.37
C TYR A 138 -4.12 28.84 -1.90
N PHE A 139 -3.13 27.98 -1.63
CA PHE A 139 -2.71 27.58 -0.28
C PHE A 139 -1.18 27.62 -0.13
N PRO A 140 -0.54 28.79 -0.37
CA PRO A 140 0.91 28.89 -0.45
C PRO A 140 1.58 28.51 0.87
N GLY A 141 2.43 27.48 0.85
CA GLY A 141 3.15 26.98 2.02
C GLY A 141 2.29 26.18 3.02
N GLU A 142 0.97 26.14 2.85
CA GLU A 142 0.06 25.42 3.74
C GLU A 142 -0.29 24.02 3.23
N ARG A 143 -0.50 23.87 1.93
CA ARG A 143 -0.88 22.58 1.31
C ARG A 143 0.08 22.22 0.20
N VAL A 144 0.58 20.99 0.25
CA VAL A 144 1.50 20.45 -0.75
C VAL A 144 0.83 19.28 -1.45
N MET A 145 0.68 19.40 -2.77
CA MET A 145 0.31 18.28 -3.63
C MET A 145 1.59 17.65 -4.18
N THR A 146 1.81 16.37 -3.86
CA THR A 146 2.96 15.59 -4.29
C THR A 146 2.52 14.26 -4.90
N ILE A 147 3.44 13.61 -5.61
CA ILE A 147 3.20 12.30 -6.20
C ILE A 147 3.12 11.27 -5.08
N GLY A 148 2.22 10.29 -5.23
CA GLY A 148 2.05 9.24 -4.23
C GLY A 148 3.35 8.47 -3.98
N ARG A 149 3.64 8.18 -2.71
CA ARG A 149 4.80 7.39 -2.30
C ARG A 149 4.44 5.92 -2.37
N CYS A 150 5.00 5.20 -3.34
CA CYS A 150 4.51 3.87 -3.70
C CYS A 150 5.62 2.83 -3.73
N ALA A 151 5.35 1.63 -3.23
CA ALA A 151 6.21 0.45 -3.38
C ALA A 151 6.15 -0.13 -4.80
N ILE A 152 6.46 0.70 -5.79
CA ILE A 152 6.52 0.38 -7.21
C ILE A 152 7.84 0.93 -7.75
N LEU A 153 8.60 0.07 -8.40
CA LEU A 153 9.92 0.38 -8.93
C LEU A 153 9.82 1.24 -10.18
N THR A 154 10.43 2.42 -10.17
CA THR A 154 10.59 3.29 -11.36
C THR A 154 11.91 3.05 -12.10
N GLN A 155 12.83 2.31 -11.47
CA GLN A 155 14.08 1.83 -12.05
C GLN A 155 14.35 0.39 -11.60
N ALA A 156 15.26 -0.30 -12.29
CA ALA A 156 15.67 -1.63 -11.86
C ALA A 156 16.29 -1.57 -10.46
N HIS A 157 15.88 -2.47 -9.57
CA HIS A 157 16.26 -2.41 -8.16
C HIS A 157 16.36 -3.80 -7.55
N ARG A 158 17.52 -4.13 -6.97
CA ARG A 158 17.78 -5.41 -6.27
C ARG A 158 17.31 -6.64 -7.08
N GLY A 159 17.61 -6.66 -8.38
CA GLY A 159 17.27 -7.77 -9.28
C GLY A 159 15.82 -7.80 -9.78
N ARG A 160 14.99 -6.81 -9.44
CA ARG A 160 13.62 -6.65 -9.98
C ARG A 160 13.59 -5.55 -11.03
N ALA A 161 12.83 -5.77 -12.11
CA ALA A 161 12.72 -4.83 -13.21
C ALA A 161 11.83 -3.62 -12.85
N ALA A 162 12.12 -2.48 -13.48
CA ALA A 162 11.28 -1.28 -13.39
C ALA A 162 9.84 -1.55 -13.89
N CYS A 163 8.88 -0.78 -13.38
CA CYS A 163 7.50 -0.79 -13.82
C CYS A 163 7.41 -0.35 -15.29
N HIS A 164 6.64 -1.10 -16.07
CA HIS A 164 6.33 -0.76 -17.47
C HIS A 164 4.94 -0.13 -17.64
N TYR A 165 4.29 0.29 -16.54
CA TYR A 165 3.04 1.04 -16.55
C TYR A 165 1.84 0.36 -17.25
N CYS A 166 1.71 -0.97 -17.12
CA CYS A 166 0.65 -1.73 -17.81
C CYS A 166 -0.77 -1.55 -17.24
N GLY A 167 -0.91 -1.14 -15.97
CA GLY A 167 -2.21 -0.80 -15.36
C GLY A 167 -2.90 -1.84 -14.44
N PRO A 168 -2.97 -3.16 -14.72
CA PRO A 168 -3.77 -4.13 -13.93
C PRO A 168 -3.05 -4.60 -12.66
N CYS A 169 -2.61 -3.62 -11.88
CA CYS A 169 -1.95 -3.72 -10.60
C CYS A 169 -2.59 -4.71 -9.62
N SER A 170 -3.91 -4.69 -9.48
CA SER A 170 -4.68 -5.53 -8.56
C SER A 170 -4.78 -7.00 -8.99
N ARG A 171 -4.35 -7.33 -10.22
CA ARG A 171 -4.38 -8.70 -10.78
C ARG A 171 -3.06 -9.47 -10.56
N GLY A 172 -2.10 -8.86 -9.88
CA GLY A 172 -0.74 -9.38 -9.76
C GLY A 172 0.25 -8.70 -10.73
N CYS A 173 1.48 -8.44 -10.28
CA CYS A 173 2.54 -7.91 -11.16
C CYS A 173 3.20 -9.05 -11.94
N ILE A 174 3.00 -9.10 -13.26
CA ILE A 174 3.71 -10.08 -14.09
C ILE A 174 5.21 -9.79 -14.19
N THR A 175 5.61 -8.51 -14.18
CA THR A 175 7.02 -8.08 -14.25
C THR A 175 7.71 -8.03 -12.88
N ARG A 176 6.98 -8.34 -11.80
CA ARG A 176 7.49 -8.31 -10.42
C ARG A 176 8.01 -6.92 -9.99
N SER A 177 7.53 -5.85 -10.61
CA SER A 177 7.98 -4.47 -10.43
C SER A 177 7.36 -3.73 -9.26
N TYR A 178 6.27 -4.22 -8.66
CA TYR A 178 5.77 -3.67 -7.40
C TYR A 178 6.00 -4.65 -6.25
N PHE A 179 6.03 -4.14 -5.02
CA PHE A 179 6.17 -4.98 -3.85
C PHE A 179 4.94 -5.87 -3.60
N SER A 180 5.17 -7.16 -3.65
CA SER A 180 4.38 -8.17 -2.95
C SER A 180 5.35 -9.11 -2.26
N SER A 181 4.92 -9.79 -1.20
CA SER A 181 5.78 -10.80 -0.58
C SER A 181 6.09 -11.93 -1.55
N LEU A 182 5.17 -12.26 -2.46
CA LEU A 182 5.38 -13.21 -3.56
C LEU A 182 6.53 -12.82 -4.50
N ASN A 183 6.68 -11.52 -4.77
CA ASN A 183 7.67 -11.02 -5.73
C ASN A 183 8.99 -10.56 -5.10
N SER A 184 8.99 -10.29 -3.79
CA SER A 184 10.12 -9.64 -3.10
C SER A 184 10.66 -10.46 -1.94
N THR A 185 9.90 -10.63 -0.85
CA THR A 185 10.44 -11.24 0.38
C THR A 185 10.52 -12.76 0.31
N LEU A 186 9.53 -13.45 -0.28
CA LEU A 186 9.56 -14.91 -0.43
C LEU A 186 10.71 -15.35 -1.35
N PRO A 187 10.95 -14.75 -2.53
CA PRO A 187 12.12 -15.08 -3.34
C PRO A 187 13.44 -14.80 -2.61
N ALA A 188 13.54 -13.69 -1.88
CA ALA A 188 14.74 -13.38 -1.10
C ALA A 188 14.98 -14.40 0.03
N ALA A 189 13.93 -14.82 0.74
CA ALA A 189 14.01 -15.85 1.77
C ALA A 189 14.41 -17.21 1.16
N GLN A 190 13.81 -17.59 0.03
CA GLN A 190 14.14 -18.82 -0.67
C GLN A 190 15.61 -18.86 -1.12
N ALA A 191 16.16 -17.73 -1.57
CA ALA A 191 17.57 -17.62 -1.97
C ALA A 191 18.56 -17.88 -0.82
N THR A 192 18.12 -17.80 0.45
CA THR A 192 18.96 -18.14 1.60
C THR A 192 19.13 -19.64 1.82
N GLY A 193 18.28 -20.47 1.21
CA GLY A 193 18.22 -21.92 1.45
C GLY A 193 17.64 -22.32 2.82
N LYS A 194 16.96 -21.40 3.53
CA LYS A 194 16.41 -21.61 4.88
C LYS A 194 14.89 -21.34 4.99
N LEU A 195 14.18 -21.36 3.86
CA LEU A 195 12.72 -21.16 3.80
C LEU A 195 11.98 -22.48 3.98
#